data_AF-A0A2V9M9I7-F1
#
_entry.id   AF-A0A2V9M9I7-F1
#
_cell.length_a   1.000
_cell.length_b   1.000
_cell.length_c   1.000
_cell.angle_alpha   90.00
_cell.angle_beta   90.00
_cell.angle_gamma   90.00
#
_symmetry.space_group_name_H-M   'P 1'
#
loop_
_entity.id
_entity.type
_entity.pdbx_description
1 polymer ?
#
loop_
_entity_poly.entity_id
_entity_poly.type
_entity_poly.pdbx_seq_one_letter_code
_entity_poly.pdbx_strand_id
1 'polypeptide(L)'
;MTASRTFSSPTAIFSRRNKLYLQTAGGKLLNAGGQAGPALQAAKSYRGAAFADFNNDGQMDVAVAALDDYPSLLMNQGVKGNHWILIRLAGSKSNRFGVGARITVASGDKTQTREVKAGGSYASCNDPRAHFGLGSAEVVKEIKVVWPSGKITRLTDVPADRILTIEE
;
A
#
# COMPACT_ATOMS: atom_id res chain seq x y z
N MET A 1 47.25 36.05 -8.17
CA MET A 1 46.26 35.22 -8.87
C MET A 1 45.32 34.62 -7.85
N THR A 2 44.18 35.26 -7.60
CA THR A 2 43.17 34.79 -6.64
C THR A 2 42.06 34.14 -7.45
N ALA A 3 42.00 32.80 -7.45
CA ALA A 3 40.90 32.08 -8.06
C ALA A 3 39.68 32.14 -7.13
N SER A 4 38.75 33.04 -7.44
CA SER A 4 37.39 33.01 -6.89
C SER A 4 36.67 31.79 -7.49
N ARG A 5 36.60 30.68 -6.75
CA ARG A 5 35.65 29.61 -7.06
C ARG A 5 34.28 29.98 -6.51
N THR A 6 33.44 30.53 -7.36
CA THR A 6 32.00 30.58 -7.13
C THR A 6 31.47 29.16 -7.33
N PHE A 7 31.12 28.47 -6.24
CA PHE A 7 30.22 27.32 -6.35
C PHE A 7 28.82 27.87 -6.60
N SER A 8 28.31 27.77 -7.82
CA SER A 8 26.88 27.87 -8.03
C SER A 8 26.22 26.77 -7.21
N SER A 9 25.22 27.11 -6.39
CA SER A 9 24.37 26.09 -5.79
C SER A 9 23.78 25.25 -6.92
N PRO A 10 23.87 23.90 -6.88
CA PRO A 10 23.22 23.06 -7.86
C PRO A 10 21.73 23.03 -7.53
N THR A 11 21.01 24.14 -7.71
CA THR A 11 19.56 24.19 -7.57
C THR A 11 18.89 23.63 -8.82
N ALA A 12 19.35 22.48 -9.29
CA ALA A 12 18.57 21.67 -10.20
C ALA A 12 17.54 20.94 -9.35
N ILE A 13 16.41 21.60 -9.08
CA ILE A 13 15.24 20.94 -8.49
C ILE A 13 14.77 19.92 -9.51
N PHE A 14 15.16 18.66 -9.32
CA PHE A 14 14.69 17.56 -10.15
C PHE A 14 13.23 17.29 -9.81
N SER A 15 12.32 17.97 -10.50
CA SER A 15 10.88 17.78 -10.37
C SER A 15 10.39 16.83 -11.46
N ARG A 16 9.60 15.82 -11.06
CA ARG A 16 8.92 14.92 -12.00
C ARG A 16 7.54 14.58 -11.47
N ARG A 17 6.64 14.23 -12.38
CA ARG A 17 5.36 13.64 -12.02
C ARG A 17 5.58 12.24 -11.46
N ASN A 18 4.76 11.87 -10.47
CA ASN A 18 4.68 10.49 -10.04
C ASN A 18 4.18 9.62 -11.22
N LYS A 19 4.64 8.37 -11.28
CA LYS A 19 4.16 7.41 -12.26
C LYS A 19 3.32 6.37 -11.56
N LEU A 20 2.17 6.05 -12.14
CA LEU A 20 1.31 4.96 -11.70
C LEU A 20 1.37 3.84 -12.73
N TYR A 21 1.75 2.64 -12.29
CA TYR A 21 1.73 1.46 -13.12
C TYR A 21 0.70 0.47 -12.60
N LEU A 22 -0.23 0.06 -13.46
CA LEU A 22 -1.22 -0.97 -13.13
C LEU A 22 -0.86 -2.28 -13.83
N GLN A 23 -0.96 -3.39 -13.09
CA GLN A 23 -0.78 -4.70 -13.69
C GLN A 23 -2.05 -5.13 -14.43
N THR A 24 -1.88 -5.53 -15.68
CA THR A 24 -2.95 -6.10 -16.53
C THR A 24 -3.15 -7.58 -16.22
N ALA A 25 -4.28 -8.15 -16.66
CA ALA A 25 -4.56 -9.59 -16.50
C ALA A 25 -3.46 -10.50 -17.08
N GLY A 26 -2.76 -10.05 -18.14
CA GLY A 26 -1.61 -10.75 -18.73
C GLY A 26 -0.27 -10.47 -18.06
N GLY A 27 -0.25 -9.86 -16.87
CA GLY A 27 0.95 -9.58 -16.09
C GLY A 27 1.78 -8.36 -16.54
N LYS A 28 1.45 -7.73 -17.67
CA LYS A 28 2.13 -6.51 -18.15
C LYS A 28 1.79 -5.30 -17.30
N LEU A 29 2.73 -4.36 -17.15
CA LEU A 29 2.52 -3.09 -16.47
C LEU A 29 2.13 -2.00 -17.47
N LEU A 30 0.99 -1.34 -17.23
CA LEU A 30 0.51 -0.19 -18.00
C LEU A 30 0.78 1.11 -17.23
N ASN A 31 1.39 2.12 -17.87
CA ASN A 31 1.51 3.45 -17.28
C ASN A 31 0.13 4.15 -17.30
N ALA A 32 -0.57 4.10 -16.18
CA ALA A 32 -1.86 4.73 -15.96
C ALA A 32 -1.75 6.16 -15.40
N GLY A 33 -0.52 6.71 -15.27
CA GLY A 33 -0.30 8.04 -14.69
C GLY A 33 -1.10 9.15 -15.39
N GLY A 34 -1.29 9.08 -16.71
CA GLY A 34 -2.09 10.05 -17.46
C GLY A 34 -3.60 9.92 -17.27
N GLN A 35 -4.08 8.78 -16.78
CA GLN A 35 -5.49 8.52 -16.49
C GLN A 35 -5.82 8.76 -15.00
N ALA A 36 -4.79 8.98 -14.17
CA ALA A 36 -4.96 9.30 -12.77
C ALA A 36 -5.39 10.76 -12.58
N GLY A 37 -5.96 11.05 -11.40
CA GLY A 37 -6.43 12.38 -11.03
C GLY A 37 -5.33 13.46 -11.03
N PRO A 38 -5.72 14.75 -10.95
CA PRO A 38 -4.81 15.89 -11.06
C PRO A 38 -3.66 15.87 -10.04
N ALA A 39 -3.88 15.26 -8.87
CA ALA A 39 -2.86 15.13 -7.83
C ALA A 39 -1.62 14.34 -8.29
N LEU A 40 -1.78 13.38 -9.22
CA LEU A 40 -0.65 12.63 -9.81
C LEU A 40 0.09 13.43 -10.90
N GLN A 41 -0.49 14.53 -11.39
CA GLN A 41 0.09 15.38 -12.44
C GLN A 41 1.04 16.46 -11.89
N ALA A 42 1.04 16.68 -10.57
CA ALA A 42 1.95 17.62 -9.93
C ALA A 42 3.40 17.13 -10.09
N ALA A 43 4.26 17.99 -10.63
CA ALA A 43 5.68 17.71 -10.76
C ALA A 43 6.41 18.29 -9.55
N LYS A 44 6.90 17.42 -8.66
CA LYS A 44 7.68 17.80 -7.48
C LYS A 44 8.87 16.84 -7.30
N SER A 45 9.78 17.18 -6.40
CA SER A 45 10.90 16.30 -6.02
C SER A 45 10.46 15.28 -4.97
N TYR A 46 9.56 14.37 -5.35
CA TYR A 46 9.09 13.32 -4.44
C TYR A 46 10.24 12.38 -4.01
N ARG A 47 10.20 11.97 -2.74
CA ARG A 47 11.21 11.10 -2.11
C ARG A 47 10.59 9.95 -1.34
N GLY A 48 9.43 10.13 -0.71
CA GLY A 48 8.76 9.09 0.06
C GLY A 48 7.34 8.83 -0.41
N ALA A 49 6.86 7.61 -0.20
CA ALA A 49 5.49 7.20 -0.50
C ALA A 49 5.01 6.17 0.53
N ALA A 50 4.00 6.53 1.32
CA ALA A 50 3.33 5.62 2.24
C ALA A 50 1.96 5.27 1.67
N PHE A 51 1.66 3.98 1.66
CA PHE A 51 0.37 3.44 1.24
C PHE A 51 -0.43 3.09 2.50
N ALA A 52 -1.61 3.67 2.66
CA ALA A 52 -2.58 3.31 3.69
C ALA A 52 -4.02 3.52 3.19
N ASP A 53 -4.98 2.87 3.82
CA ASP A 53 -6.40 3.27 3.74
C ASP A 53 -6.63 4.26 4.89
N PHE A 54 -6.43 5.56 4.63
CA PHE A 54 -6.33 6.59 5.68
C PHE A 54 -7.67 6.90 6.31
N ASN A 55 -8.76 6.78 5.56
CA ASN A 55 -10.13 7.04 6.00
C ASN A 55 -10.92 5.75 6.31
N ASN A 56 -10.32 4.57 6.14
CA ASN A 56 -10.91 3.26 6.41
C ASN A 56 -12.13 2.95 5.53
N ASP A 57 -12.10 3.38 4.27
CA ASP A 57 -13.19 3.15 3.31
C ASP A 57 -12.92 1.97 2.35
N GLY A 58 -11.79 1.27 2.54
CA GLY A 58 -11.36 0.15 1.73
C GLY A 58 -10.58 0.51 0.48
N GLN A 59 -10.35 1.79 0.26
CA GLN A 59 -9.63 2.28 -0.90
C GLN A 59 -8.22 2.66 -0.52
N MET A 60 -7.27 2.06 -1.22
CA MET A 60 -5.87 2.33 -0.94
C MET A 60 -5.47 3.72 -1.43
N ASP A 61 -5.09 4.59 -0.49
CA ASP A 61 -4.57 5.93 -0.70
C ASP A 61 -3.04 5.96 -0.71
N VAL A 62 -2.49 7.14 -1.03
CA VAL A 62 -1.04 7.36 -1.02
C VAL A 62 -0.71 8.70 -0.38
N ALA A 63 0.12 8.70 0.65
CA ALA A 63 0.79 9.91 1.14
C ALA A 63 2.18 10.00 0.50
N VAL A 64 2.45 11.09 -0.20
CA VAL A 64 3.75 11.34 -0.85
C VAL A 64 4.46 12.52 -0.23
N ALA A 65 5.75 12.35 0.06
CA ALA A 65 6.61 13.39 0.60
C ALA A 65 7.48 13.97 -0.52
N ALA A 66 7.49 15.29 -0.64
CA ALA A 66 8.35 16.03 -1.54
C ALA A 66 9.45 16.75 -0.74
N LEU A 67 10.65 16.81 -1.30
CA LEU A 67 11.76 17.57 -0.73
C LEU A 67 11.42 19.07 -0.78
N ASP A 68 11.67 19.77 0.34
CA ASP A 68 11.47 21.22 0.50
C ASP A 68 10.04 21.70 0.14
N ASP A 69 9.04 20.84 0.31
CA ASP A 69 7.64 21.11 0.00
C ASP A 69 6.73 20.33 0.96
N TYR A 70 5.45 20.69 1.02
CA TYR A 70 4.47 19.99 1.83
C TYR A 70 4.18 18.59 1.29
N PRO A 71 3.95 17.60 2.17
CA PRO A 71 3.45 16.30 1.74
C PRO A 71 2.07 16.44 1.10
N SER A 72 1.74 15.52 0.21
CA SER A 72 0.42 15.45 -0.42
C SER A 72 -0.24 14.13 -0.09
N LEU A 73 -1.51 14.18 0.28
CA LEU A 73 -2.36 13.00 0.45
C LEU A 73 -3.21 12.82 -0.80
N LEU A 74 -3.07 11.67 -1.45
CA LEU A 74 -3.80 11.29 -2.65
C LEU A 74 -4.85 10.27 -2.23
N MET A 75 -6.08 10.75 -2.07
CA MET A 75 -7.22 9.90 -1.75
C MET A 75 -7.70 9.17 -2.99
N ASN A 76 -7.80 7.85 -2.91
CA ASN A 76 -8.40 7.04 -3.95
C ASN A 76 -9.93 7.21 -3.89
N GLN A 77 -10.59 7.10 -5.04
CA GLN A 77 -12.06 7.14 -5.17
C GLN A 77 -12.65 5.82 -5.68
N GLY A 78 -11.76 4.84 -5.95
CA GLY A 78 -12.13 3.45 -5.99
C GLY A 78 -12.92 3.10 -7.23
N VAL A 79 -13.46 1.87 -7.22
CA VAL A 79 -14.35 1.39 -8.26
C VAL A 79 -15.60 0.87 -7.57
N LYS A 80 -16.77 1.40 -7.95
CA LYS A 80 -18.05 1.02 -7.37
C LYS A 80 -18.31 -0.49 -7.57
N GLY A 81 -18.90 -1.13 -6.57
CA GLY A 81 -19.27 -2.55 -6.61
C GLY A 81 -18.11 -3.52 -6.35
N ASN A 82 -16.91 -3.02 -6.04
CA ASN A 82 -15.82 -3.85 -5.55
C ASN A 82 -15.79 -3.86 -4.03
N HIS A 83 -15.51 -5.03 -3.47
CA HIS A 83 -15.39 -5.31 -2.05
C HIS A 83 -13.92 -5.42 -1.64
N TRP A 84 -13.67 -5.34 -0.33
CA TRP A 84 -12.33 -5.35 0.24
C TRP A 84 -12.28 -6.02 1.60
N ILE A 85 -11.08 -6.34 2.08
CA ILE A 85 -10.83 -6.64 3.49
C ILE A 85 -9.44 -6.14 3.89
N LEU A 86 -9.35 -5.49 5.05
CA LEU A 86 -8.07 -5.14 5.68
C LEU A 86 -7.82 -6.04 6.87
N ILE A 87 -6.67 -6.70 6.90
CA ILE A 87 -6.31 -7.61 7.98
C ILE A 87 -5.22 -6.99 8.84
N ARG A 88 -5.53 -6.76 10.12
CA ARG A 88 -4.57 -6.39 11.16
C ARG A 88 -4.20 -7.64 11.96
N LEU A 89 -2.90 -7.87 12.15
CA LEU A 89 -2.44 -8.96 13.01
C LEU A 89 -2.09 -8.44 14.41
N ALA A 90 -2.37 -9.28 15.42
CA ALA A 90 -2.02 -9.04 16.81
C ALA A 90 -1.27 -10.25 17.36
N GLY A 91 0.06 -10.24 17.24
CA GLY A 91 0.92 -11.31 17.74
C GLY A 91 0.90 -11.43 19.26
N SER A 92 1.05 -12.65 19.77
CA SER A 92 1.14 -12.98 21.21
C SER A 92 2.47 -13.67 21.54
N LYS A 93 2.94 -14.58 20.66
CA LYS A 93 4.26 -15.22 20.70
C LYS A 93 5.21 -14.60 19.66
N SER A 94 4.67 -14.30 18.48
CA SER A 94 5.31 -13.48 17.45
C SER A 94 5.29 -12.01 17.85
N ASN A 95 6.03 -11.15 17.12
CA ASN A 95 6.00 -9.70 17.38
C ASN A 95 4.58 -9.14 17.28
N ARG A 96 4.28 -8.09 18.05
CA ARG A 96 2.90 -7.59 18.25
C ARG A 96 2.19 -7.16 16.97
N PHE A 97 2.94 -6.77 15.95
CA PHE A 97 2.42 -6.35 14.65
C PHE A 97 2.32 -7.50 13.63
N GLY A 98 2.77 -8.72 13.98
CA GLY A 98 2.79 -9.86 13.08
C GLY A 98 3.76 -9.71 11.91
N VAL A 99 4.78 -8.85 11.99
CA VAL A 99 5.79 -8.68 10.92
C VAL A 99 6.44 -10.02 10.59
N GLY A 100 6.51 -10.35 9.30
CA GLY A 100 6.96 -11.63 8.77
C GLY A 100 5.86 -12.69 8.66
N ALA A 101 4.66 -12.45 9.18
CA ALA A 101 3.52 -13.35 8.97
C ALA A 101 3.05 -13.30 7.52
N ARG A 102 2.66 -14.46 6.99
CA ARG A 102 2.08 -14.60 5.66
C ARG A 102 0.58 -14.80 5.77
N ILE A 103 -0.18 -13.93 5.12
CA ILE A 103 -1.63 -13.96 5.05
C ILE A 103 -2.02 -14.36 3.64
N THR A 104 -2.78 -15.44 3.51
CA THR A 104 -3.38 -15.90 2.26
C THR A 104 -4.90 -15.76 2.37
N VAL A 105 -5.50 -15.08 1.39
CA VAL A 105 -6.93 -14.81 1.29
C VAL A 105 -7.47 -15.45 0.01
N ALA A 106 -8.44 -16.34 0.14
CA ALA A 106 -9.16 -16.95 -0.97
C ALA A 106 -10.59 -16.36 -1.05
N SER A 107 -10.93 -15.75 -2.18
CA SER A 107 -12.23 -15.09 -2.42
C SER A 107 -12.61 -15.25 -3.89
N GLY A 108 -13.84 -15.69 -4.16
CA GLY A 108 -14.27 -16.00 -5.53
C GLY A 108 -13.38 -17.07 -6.18
N ASP A 109 -12.76 -16.71 -7.31
CA ASP A 109 -11.81 -17.51 -8.09
C ASP A 109 -10.34 -17.13 -7.84
N LYS A 110 -10.07 -16.17 -6.95
CA LYS A 110 -8.74 -15.62 -6.70
C LYS A 110 -8.21 -16.00 -5.33
N THR A 111 -6.91 -16.27 -5.30
CA THR A 111 -6.12 -16.42 -4.07
C THR A 111 -5.01 -15.39 -4.08
N GLN A 112 -4.97 -14.56 -3.05
CA GLN A 112 -3.98 -13.52 -2.88
C GLN A 112 -3.14 -13.81 -1.63
N THR A 113 -1.84 -13.55 -1.71
CA THR A 113 -0.95 -13.69 -0.55
C THR A 113 -0.20 -12.40 -0.32
N ARG A 114 -0.15 -11.97 0.95
CA ARG A 114 0.68 -10.86 1.41
C ARG A 114 1.49 -11.28 2.61
N GLU A 115 2.65 -10.65 2.76
CA GLU A 115 3.46 -10.76 3.96
C GLU A 115 3.40 -9.41 4.68
N VAL A 116 3.21 -9.45 6.00
CA VAL A 116 3.24 -8.24 6.82
C VAL A 116 4.69 -7.77 6.94
N LYS A 117 4.97 -6.53 6.55
CA LYS A 117 6.31 -5.96 6.53
C LYS A 117 6.38 -4.73 7.41
N ALA A 118 7.56 -4.47 7.98
CA ALA A 118 7.87 -3.19 8.58
C ALA A 118 8.56 -2.29 7.53
N GLY A 119 8.13 -1.03 7.43
CA GLY A 119 8.66 -0.08 6.45
C GLY A 119 7.93 -0.10 5.10
N GLY A 120 8.27 0.84 4.23
CA GLY A 120 7.71 0.94 2.88
C GLY A 120 8.21 2.18 2.15
N SER A 121 8.67 2.01 0.90
CA SER A 121 9.31 3.07 0.11
C SER A 121 10.50 3.74 0.86
N TYR A 122 11.00 4.86 0.35
CA TYR A 122 12.14 5.57 0.91
C TYR A 122 11.71 6.61 1.96
N ALA A 123 12.34 6.59 3.14
CA ALA A 123 12.03 7.50 4.27
C ALA A 123 10.55 7.53 4.66
N SER A 124 9.85 6.41 4.50
CA SER A 124 8.43 6.25 4.79
C SER A 124 8.12 4.84 5.32
N CYS A 125 6.89 4.64 5.79
CA CYS A 125 6.39 3.35 6.23
C CYS A 125 4.94 3.20 5.75
N ASN A 126 4.59 2.02 5.23
CA ASN A 126 3.22 1.72 4.87
C ASN A 126 2.39 1.38 6.11
N ASP A 127 1.07 1.39 5.94
CA ASP A 127 0.17 0.76 6.88
C ASP A 127 0.53 -0.72 7.06
N PRO A 128 0.72 -1.22 8.30
CA PRO A 128 1.00 -2.63 8.54
C PRO A 128 -0.21 -3.55 8.26
N ARG A 129 -1.42 -3.00 8.08
CA ARG A 129 -2.61 -3.78 7.72
C ARG A 129 -2.50 -4.30 6.29
N ALA A 130 -2.75 -5.59 6.11
CA ALA A 130 -2.74 -6.21 4.78
C ALA A 130 -4.08 -5.98 4.07
N HIS A 131 -4.07 -5.17 3.02
CA HIS A 131 -5.24 -4.89 2.17
C HIS A 131 -5.46 -5.95 1.10
N PHE A 132 -6.68 -6.45 0.93
CA PHE A 132 -7.05 -7.32 -0.17
C PHE A 132 -8.28 -6.76 -0.87
N GLY A 133 -8.18 -6.50 -2.18
CA GLY A 133 -9.34 -6.25 -3.02
C GLY A 133 -9.99 -7.58 -3.40
N LEU A 134 -11.30 -7.70 -3.20
CA LEU A 134 -12.06 -8.93 -3.38
C LEU A 134 -12.87 -8.96 -4.69
N GLY A 135 -12.89 -7.85 -5.44
CA GLY A 135 -13.75 -7.72 -6.63
C GLY A 135 -15.21 -7.77 -6.21
N SER A 136 -16.06 -8.52 -6.93
CA SER A 136 -17.49 -8.66 -6.59
C SER A 136 -17.78 -9.69 -5.49
N ALA A 137 -16.76 -10.23 -4.81
CA ALA A 137 -16.97 -11.23 -3.75
C ALA A 137 -17.33 -10.56 -2.41
N GLU A 138 -18.54 -10.78 -1.93
CA GLU A 138 -19.06 -10.28 -0.64
C GLU A 138 -18.54 -11.07 0.57
N VAL A 139 -17.98 -12.26 0.35
CA VAL A 139 -17.48 -13.16 1.40
C VAL A 139 -16.12 -13.73 1.01
N VAL A 140 -15.20 -13.71 1.97
CA VAL A 140 -13.91 -14.40 1.89
C VAL A 140 -14.10 -15.85 2.31
N LYS A 141 -13.80 -16.79 1.41
CA LYS A 141 -13.95 -18.23 1.64
C LYS A 141 -12.98 -18.72 2.71
N GLU A 142 -11.72 -18.30 2.64
CA GLU A 142 -10.71 -18.65 3.63
C GLU A 142 -9.70 -17.50 3.81
N ILE A 143 -9.35 -17.24 5.07
CA ILE A 143 -8.16 -16.49 5.47
C ILE A 143 -7.25 -17.46 6.21
N LYS A 144 -6.02 -17.64 5.72
CA LYS A 144 -4.98 -18.40 6.39
C LYS A 144 -3.84 -17.47 6.77
N VAL A 145 -3.50 -17.44 8.06
CA VAL A 145 -2.31 -16.73 8.58
C VAL A 145 -1.28 -17.76 9.01
N VAL A 146 -0.08 -17.67 8.46
CA VAL A 146 1.11 -18.40 8.94
C VAL A 146 1.97 -17.41 9.70
N TRP A 147 2.06 -17.58 11.01
CA TRP A 147 2.78 -16.69 11.91
C TRP A 147 4.29 -17.01 11.92
N PRO A 148 5.17 -16.03 12.24
CA PRO A 148 6.60 -16.27 12.44
C PRO A 148 6.91 -17.35 13.49
N SER A 149 6.04 -17.50 14.49
CA SER A 149 6.14 -18.56 15.49
C SER A 149 5.91 -19.98 14.96
N GLY A 150 5.46 -20.12 13.71
CA GLY A 150 5.02 -21.37 13.09
C GLY A 150 3.54 -21.69 13.32
N LYS A 151 2.84 -20.94 14.19
CA LYS A 151 1.38 -21.11 14.38
C LYS A 151 0.64 -20.84 13.08
N ILE A 152 -0.49 -21.53 12.87
CA ILE A 152 -1.39 -21.30 11.75
C ILE A 152 -2.78 -20.96 12.29
N THR A 153 -3.32 -19.82 11.86
CA THR A 153 -4.70 -19.42 12.13
C THR A 153 -5.50 -19.50 10.84
N ARG A 154 -6.72 -20.06 10.90
CA ARG A 154 -7.65 -20.15 9.77
C ARG A 154 -9.01 -19.60 10.16
N LEU A 155 -9.60 -18.83 9.25
CA LEU A 155 -10.97 -18.33 9.35
C LEU A 155 -11.66 -18.61 8.02
N THR A 156 -12.93 -18.99 8.04
CA THR A 156 -13.74 -19.20 6.83
C THR A 156 -14.98 -18.31 6.87
N ASP A 157 -15.57 -18.10 5.69
CA ASP A 157 -16.86 -17.42 5.53
C ASP A 157 -16.91 -16.03 6.19
N VAL A 158 -15.82 -15.26 6.02
CA VAL A 158 -15.68 -13.94 6.62
C VAL A 158 -16.33 -12.89 5.70
N PRO A 159 -17.30 -12.10 6.18
CA PRO A 159 -17.90 -11.01 5.40
C PRO A 159 -16.85 -9.98 4.95
N ALA A 160 -16.99 -9.47 3.74
CA ALA A 160 -16.18 -8.40 3.19
C ALA A 160 -16.46 -7.03 3.85
N ASP A 161 -15.80 -6.00 3.32
CA ASP A 161 -15.95 -4.58 3.61
C ASP A 161 -15.70 -4.22 5.08
N ARG A 162 -14.61 -4.78 5.61
CA ARG A 162 -14.24 -4.59 7.00
C ARG A 162 -12.75 -4.60 7.25
N ILE A 163 -12.39 -3.99 8.38
CA ILE A 163 -11.12 -4.22 9.04
C ILE A 163 -11.31 -5.40 10.01
N LEU A 164 -10.50 -6.43 9.85
CA LEU A 164 -10.48 -7.61 10.69
C LEU A 164 -9.17 -7.67 11.46
N THR A 165 -9.26 -7.76 12.79
CA THR A 165 -8.10 -8.08 13.64
C THR A 165 -8.06 -9.59 13.85
N ILE A 166 -6.93 -10.22 13.55
CA ILE A 166 -6.67 -11.63 13.82
C ILE A 166 -5.59 -11.73 14.89
N GLU A 167 -5.92 -12.39 15.99
CA GLU A 167 -5.00 -12.67 17.07
C GLU A 167 -4.26 -13.97 16.82
N GLU A 168 -3.01 -14.03 17.28
CA GLU A 168 -2.17 -15.22 17.13
C GLU A 168 -2.68 -16.41 17.91
#